data_AF-A0A972P9S1-F1
#
_entry.id   AF-A0A972P9S1-F1
#
_cell.length_a   1.000
_cell.length_b   1.000
_cell.length_c   1.000
_cell.angle_alpha   90.00
_cell.angle_beta   90.00
_cell.angle_gamma   90.00
#
_symmetry.space_group_name_H-M   'P 1'
#
loop_
_entity.id
_entity.type
_entity.pdbx_description
1 polymer ?
#
loop_
_entity_poly.entity_id
_entity_poly.type
_entity_poly.pdbx_seq_one_letter_code
_entity_poly.pdbx_strand_id
1 'polypeptide(L)'
;MLIPDLPRNVSELLTQLLRTNAELQRGYTLVHLFHTMVRHRAGHVLPAWLNAVHNSGIPELKRFAVSLNKDFAAVYAGLTESWSQGPVEGINKLLRVAS
;
A
#
# COMPACT_ATOMS: atom_id res chain seq x y z
N MET A 1 4.16 5.54 9.77
CA MET A 1 5.62 5.35 9.78
C MET A 1 5.93 3.87 9.51
N LEU A 2 6.59 3.55 8.39
CA LEU A 2 7.15 2.24 8.03
C LEU A 2 8.49 2.62 7.37
N ILE A 3 9.65 2.41 7.97
CA ILE A 3 10.20 1.24 8.64
C ILE A 3 10.83 1.73 9.96
N PRO A 4 10.54 1.12 11.13
CA PRO A 4 11.25 1.50 12.35
C PRO A 4 12.72 1.13 12.15
N ASP A 5 13.60 2.11 12.37
CA ASP A 5 15.06 1.98 12.34
C ASP A 5 15.72 1.83 10.96
N LEU A 6 15.30 2.65 9.99
CA LEU A 6 16.15 2.91 8.84
C LEU A 6 17.41 3.67 9.30
N PRO A 7 18.62 3.19 8.94
CA PRO A 7 19.84 3.91 9.29
C PRO A 7 19.78 5.31 8.66
N ARG A 8 20.28 6.31 9.41
CA ARG A 8 20.06 7.74 9.16
C ARG A 8 20.30 8.16 7.71
N ASN A 9 21.34 7.58 7.09
CA ASN A 9 21.72 7.80 5.70
C ASN A 9 20.63 7.39 4.69
N VAL A 10 19.88 6.32 4.95
CA VAL A 10 18.81 5.88 4.05
C VAL A 10 17.59 6.77 4.19
N SER A 11 17.28 7.24 5.40
CA SER A 11 16.19 8.20 5.62
C SER A 11 16.46 9.54 4.94
N GLU A 12 17.70 10.03 5.01
CA GLU A 12 18.13 11.26 4.33
C GLU A 12 18.10 11.09 2.81
N LEU A 13 18.62 9.99 2.28
CA LEU A 13 18.57 9.68 0.84
C LEU A 13 17.13 9.56 0.33
N LEU A 14 16.26 8.84 1.04
CA LEU A 14 14.85 8.72 0.68
C LEU A 14 14.17 10.08 0.69
N THR A 15 14.41 10.90 1.71
CA THR A 15 13.87 12.26 1.78
C THR A 15 14.31 13.10 0.58
N GLN A 16 15.58 13.00 0.20
CA GLN A 16 16.13 13.74 -0.94
C GLN A 16 15.54 13.25 -2.28
N LEU A 17 15.40 11.94 -2.47
CA LEU A 17 14.80 11.34 -3.67
C LEU A 17 13.32 11.72 -3.80
N LEU A 18 12.57 11.68 -2.70
CA LEU A 18 11.16 12.06 -2.67
C LEU A 18 10.95 13.54 -2.93
N ARG A 19 11.89 14.41 -2.53
CA ARG A 19 11.82 15.85 -2.85
C ARG A 19 12.12 16.13 -4.32
N THR A 20 13.01 15.36 -4.93
CA THR A 20 13.47 15.60 -6.29
C THR A 20 12.53 15.00 -7.34
N ASN A 21 11.80 13.94 -6.99
CA ASN A 21 10.93 13.23 -7.92
C ASN A 21 9.48 13.20 -7.43
N ALA A 22 8.63 14.03 -8.05
CA ALA A 22 7.22 14.17 -7.71
C ALA A 22 6.38 12.90 -7.97
N GLU A 23 6.80 12.03 -8.90
CA GLU A 23 6.12 10.76 -9.15
C GLU A 23 6.42 9.76 -8.03
N LEU A 24 7.70 9.66 -7.63
CA LEU A 24 8.12 8.84 -6.50
C LEU A 24 7.47 9.30 -5.19
N GLN A 25 7.37 10.62 -4.99
CA GLN A 25 6.66 11.19 -3.85
C GLN A 25 5.19 10.77 -3.83
N ARG A 26 4.50 10.87 -4.96
CA ARG A 26 3.10 10.44 -5.09
C ARG A 26 2.95 8.95 -4.78
N GLY A 27 3.80 8.10 -5.34
CA GLY A 27 3.80 6.65 -5.08
C GLY A 27 4.02 6.35 -3.60
N TYR A 28 5.00 6.98 -2.98
CA TYR A 28 5.30 6.84 -1.56
C TYR A 28 4.10 7.25 -0.68
N THR A 29 3.48 8.40 -0.97
CA THR A 29 2.30 8.87 -0.24
C THR A 29 1.14 7.88 -0.36
N LEU A 30 0.86 7.35 -1.56
CA LEU A 30 -0.24 6.41 -1.77
C LEU A 30 -0.01 5.09 -1.04
N VAL A 31 1.22 4.55 -1.06
CA VAL A 31 1.58 3.35 -0.30
C VAL A 31 1.45 3.61 1.20
N HIS A 32 1.89 4.79 1.68
CA HIS A 32 1.77 5.16 3.08
C HIS A 32 0.31 5.27 3.54
N LEU A 33 -0.55 5.90 2.73
CA LEU A 33 -1.98 6.01 3.00
C LEU A 33 -2.64 4.63 3.08
N PHE A 34 -2.31 3.73 2.15
CA PHE A 34 -2.83 2.37 2.17
C PHE A 34 -2.41 1.62 3.43
N HIS A 35 -1.14 1.68 3.79
CA HIS A 35 -0.67 1.02 5.01
C HIS A 35 -1.31 1.59 6.27
N THR A 36 -1.46 2.91 6.37
CA THR A 36 -2.17 3.56 7.49
C THR A 36 -3.62 3.09 7.53
N MET A 37 -4.30 3.00 6.38
CA MET A 37 -5.66 2.46 6.29
C MET A 37 -5.76 1.02 6.82
N VAL A 38 -4.81 0.15 6.46
CA VAL A 38 -4.73 -1.23 6.96
C VAL A 38 -4.50 -1.24 8.49
N ARG A 39 -3.51 -0.47 8.96
CA ARG A 39 -3.13 -0.41 10.38
C ARG A 39 -4.26 0.09 11.27
N HIS A 40 -5.01 1.08 10.80
CA HIS A 40 -6.10 1.71 11.55
C HIS A 40 -7.46 1.08 11.27
N ARG A 41 -7.53 0.03 10.44
CA ARG A 41 -8.79 -0.60 10.00
C ARG A 41 -9.80 0.45 9.52
N ALA A 42 -9.35 1.32 8.62
CA ALA A 42 -10.12 2.43 8.10
C ALA A 42 -10.72 2.11 6.72
N GLY A 43 -11.44 0.99 6.57
CA GLY A 43 -12.01 0.56 5.28
C GLY A 43 -12.86 1.62 4.57
N HIS A 44 -13.50 2.53 5.31
CA HIS A 44 -14.23 3.69 4.77
C HIS A 44 -13.36 4.65 3.91
N VAL A 45 -12.04 4.63 4.05
CA VAL A 45 -11.09 5.46 3.27
C VAL A 45 -10.74 4.81 1.92
N LEU A 46 -11.03 3.51 1.73
CA LEU A 46 -10.66 2.75 0.53
C LEU A 46 -11.16 3.41 -0.78
N PRO A 47 -12.41 3.91 -0.89
CA PRO A 47 -12.88 4.58 -2.12
C PRO A 47 -12.07 5.83 -2.46
N ALA A 48 -11.75 6.65 -1.46
CA ALA A 48 -10.96 7.87 -1.65
C ALA A 48 -9.53 7.54 -2.08
N TRP A 49 -8.96 6.47 -1.50
CA TRP A 49 -7.64 5.98 -1.88
C TRP A 49 -7.62 5.42 -3.32
N LEU A 50 -8.63 4.66 -3.73
CA LEU A 50 -8.75 4.15 -5.11
C LEU A 50 -8.80 5.29 -6.13
N ASN A 51 -9.54 6.36 -5.83
CA ASN A 51 -9.59 7.56 -6.68
C ASN A 51 -8.20 8.25 -6.76
N ALA A 52 -7.51 8.39 -5.62
CA ALA A 52 -6.18 8.98 -5.59
C ALA A 52 -5.16 8.16 -6.41
N VAL A 53 -5.23 6.82 -6.36
CA VAL A 53 -4.41 5.93 -7.20
C VAL A 53 -4.74 6.08 -8.67
N HIS A 54 -6.01 6.20 -9.04
CA HIS A 54 -6.40 6.41 -10.44
C HIS A 54 -5.82 7.72 -11.01
N ASN A 55 -5.81 8.78 -10.22
CA ASN A 55 -5.29 10.09 -10.61
C ASN A 55 -3.76 10.21 -10.50
N SER A 56 -3.08 9.24 -9.88
CA SER A 56 -1.63 9.29 -9.63
C SER A 56 -0.76 9.19 -10.89
N GLY A 57 -1.29 8.57 -11.95
CA GLY A 57 -0.55 8.24 -13.16
C GLY A 57 0.31 6.97 -13.07
N ILE A 58 0.43 6.32 -11.90
CA ILE A 58 1.37 5.22 -11.67
C ILE A 58 0.76 3.87 -12.09
N PRO A 59 1.22 3.23 -13.18
CA PRO A 59 0.57 2.05 -13.75
C PRO A 59 0.49 0.85 -12.80
N GLU A 60 1.55 0.61 -12.02
CA GLU A 60 1.67 -0.52 -11.10
C GLU A 60 0.65 -0.41 -9.96
N LEU A 61 0.55 0.79 -9.37
CA LEU A 61 -0.45 1.10 -8.34
C LEU A 61 -1.86 1.00 -8.90
N LYS A 62 -2.10 1.43 -10.15
CA LYS A 62 -3.40 1.27 -10.82
C LYS A 62 -3.79 -0.19 -10.98
N ARG A 63 -2.88 -1.06 -11.41
CA ARG A 63 -3.16 -2.51 -11.53
C ARG A 63 -3.52 -3.11 -10.17
N PHE A 64 -2.82 -2.71 -9.12
CA PHE A 64 -3.12 -3.12 -7.76
C PHE A 64 -4.51 -2.63 -7.29
N ALA A 65 -4.84 -1.36 -7.54
CA ALA A 65 -6.17 -0.82 -7.25
C ALA A 65 -7.28 -1.55 -8.01
N VAL A 66 -7.05 -1.97 -9.26
CA VAL A 66 -8.00 -2.79 -10.02
C VAL A 66 -8.27 -4.13 -9.34
N SER A 67 -7.24 -4.83 -8.84
CA SER A 67 -7.45 -6.07 -8.08
C SER A 67 -8.24 -5.83 -6.79
N LEU A 68 -7.94 -4.76 -6.04
CA LEU A 68 -8.67 -4.44 -4.83
C LEU A 68 -10.14 -4.07 -5.10
N ASN A 69 -10.40 -3.42 -6.23
CA ASN A 69 -11.76 -3.04 -6.61
C ASN A 69 -12.60 -4.25 -7.07
N LYS A 70 -11.98 -5.31 -7.64
CA LYS A 70 -12.69 -6.56 -7.97
C LYS A 70 -13.22 -7.25 -6.72
N ASP A 71 -12.40 -7.26 -5.66
CA ASP A 71 -12.72 -7.88 -4.38
C ASP A 71 -13.16 -6.85 -3.33
N PHE A 72 -13.76 -5.73 -3.76
CA PHE A 72 -14.00 -4.55 -2.93
C PHE A 72 -14.69 -4.87 -1.60
N ALA A 73 -15.75 -5.69 -1.61
CA ALA A 73 -16.47 -6.04 -0.39
C ALA A 73 -15.61 -6.83 0.61
N ALA A 74 -14.81 -7.77 0.12
CA ALA A 74 -13.90 -8.56 0.95
C ALA A 74 -12.75 -7.70 1.49
N VAL A 75 -12.18 -6.82 0.66
CA VAL A 75 -11.13 -5.89 1.08
C VAL A 75 -11.66 -4.89 2.10
N TYR A 76 -12.85 -4.32 1.86
CA TYR A 76 -13.49 -3.38 2.78
C TYR A 76 -13.77 -4.01 4.14
N ALA A 77 -14.30 -5.24 4.16
CA ALA A 77 -14.53 -6.00 5.38
C ALA A 77 -13.21 -6.32 6.09
N GLY A 78 -12.19 -6.80 5.37
CA GLY A 78 -10.86 -7.05 5.92
C GLY A 78 -10.16 -5.80 6.47
N LEU A 79 -10.48 -4.62 5.92
CA LEU A 79 -10.00 -3.32 6.38
C LEU A 79 -10.87 -2.71 7.49
N THR A 80 -11.95 -3.33 7.93
CA THR A 80 -12.87 -2.74 8.94
C THR A 80 -13.07 -3.67 10.13
N GLU A 81 -13.11 -4.97 9.91
CA GLU A 81 -13.46 -5.95 10.92
C GLU A 81 -12.28 -6.36 11.81
N SER A 82 -12.61 -6.67 13.06
CA SER A 82 -11.63 -7.08 14.07
C SER A 82 -11.38 -8.57 14.05
N TRP A 83 -10.88 -9.07 12.92
CA TRP A 83 -10.28 -10.38 12.68
C TRP A 83 -11.10 -11.61 13.11
N SER A 84 -11.54 -12.42 12.14
CA SER A 84 -11.61 -13.89 12.26
C SER A 84 -11.82 -14.52 10.88
N GLN A 85 -11.00 -15.54 10.57
CA GLN A 85 -11.12 -16.54 9.47
C GLN A 85 -10.35 -16.32 8.13
N GLY A 86 -9.00 -16.23 8.24
CA GLY A 86 -7.96 -16.92 7.43
C GLY A 86 -7.87 -16.81 5.88
N PRO A 87 -6.75 -17.22 5.24
CA PRO A 87 -5.33 -17.17 5.62
C PRO A 87 -4.65 -15.93 5.01
N VAL A 88 -3.81 -15.26 5.79
CA VAL A 88 -2.88 -14.24 5.28
C VAL A 88 -1.64 -14.88 4.61
N GLU A 89 -1.84 -15.98 3.88
CA GLU A 89 -0.80 -16.65 3.06
C GLU A 89 -0.72 -16.09 1.62
N GLY A 90 -1.43 -15.00 1.31
CA GLY A 90 -1.55 -14.47 -0.05
C GLY A 90 -0.43 -13.53 -0.51
N ILE A 91 0.39 -12.98 0.39
CA ILE A 91 1.44 -12.00 0.01
C ILE A 91 2.82 -12.64 -0.16
N ASN A 92 2.95 -13.96 0.03
CA ASN A 92 4.19 -14.70 -0.20
C ASN A 92 4.07 -15.63 -1.43
N LYS A 93 4.10 -15.04 -2.63
CA LYS A 93 4.39 -15.75 -3.88
C LYS A 93 5.45 -15.06 -4.72
N LEU A 94 6.58 -14.69 -4.12
CA LEU A 94 7.88 -14.48 -4.77
C LEU A 94 8.91 -14.71 -3.65
N LEU A 95 9.46 -15.90 -3.40
CA LEU A 95 10.50 -16.58 -4.18
C LEU A 95 10.52 -18.04 -3.73
N ARG A 96 10.07 -18.97 -4.59
CA ARG A 96 10.51 -20.36 -4.46
C ARG A 96 11.88 -20.43 -5.13
N VAL A 97 12.95 -20.40 -4.33
CA VAL A 97 14.23 -20.97 -4.74
C VAL A 97 13.97 -22.45 -4.98
N ALA A 98 14.00 -22.86 -6.24
CA ALA A 98 14.21 -24.25 -6.59
C ALA A 98 15.72 -24.46 -6.56
N SER A 99 16.14 -25.34 -5.65
CA SER A 99 17.45 -25.97 -5.59
C SER A 99 17.73 -26.80 -6.83
#